data_AF-A0A820L8C4-F1
#
_entry.id   AF-A0A820L8C4-F1
#
_cell.length_a   1.000
_cell.length_b   1.000
_cell.length_c   1.000
_cell.angle_alpha   90.00
_cell.angle_beta   90.00
_cell.angle_gamma   90.00
#
_symmetry.space_group_name_H-M   'P 1'
#
loop_
_entity.id
_entity.type
_entity.pdbx_description
1 polymer ?
#
loop_
_entity_poly.entity_id
_entity_poly.type
_entity_poly.pdbx_seq_one_letter_code
_entity_poly.pdbx_strand_id
1 'polypeptide(L)'
;KPQHGITAFLIEKGMEGFSTAQKLDKMGMRGSNTCELLFEDCKVPAKNILGKENRGVYVLMSGLDYERLVLAAGPVGLMQACCDTAFEYAHVRKQFGKPIGTYQVRLFT
;
A
#
# COMPACT_ATOMS: atom_id res chain seq x y z
N LYS A 1 -17.56 -8.82 21.05
CA LYS A 1 -18.50 -9.64 20.26
C LYS A 1 -17.69 -10.42 19.24
N PRO A 2 -17.80 -11.75 19.19
CA PRO A 2 -16.99 -12.49 18.24
C PRO A 2 -17.49 -12.25 16.81
N GLN A 3 -16.56 -12.01 15.88
CA GLN A 3 -16.82 -11.61 14.49
C GLN A 3 -17.11 -12.84 13.61
N HIS A 4 -18.19 -13.55 13.93
CA HIS A 4 -18.51 -14.88 13.40
C HIS A 4 -19.31 -14.88 12.08
N GLY A 5 -19.23 -13.85 11.24
CA GLY A 5 -20.06 -13.76 10.02
C GLY A 5 -19.29 -13.59 8.72
N ILE A 6 -17.95 -13.57 8.75
CA ILE A 6 -17.13 -13.29 7.56
C ILE A 6 -16.35 -14.55 7.19
N THR A 7 -16.43 -14.93 5.92
CA THR A 7 -15.66 -16.04 5.31
C THR A 7 -14.79 -15.49 4.20
N ALA A 8 -13.54 -15.95 4.10
CA ALA A 8 -12.64 -15.57 3.02
C ALA A 8 -12.77 -16.57 1.86
N PHE A 9 -12.79 -16.06 0.63
CA PHE A 9 -12.95 -16.87 -0.58
C PHE A 9 -11.83 -16.55 -1.58
N LEU A 10 -11.39 -17.58 -2.31
CA LEU A 10 -10.53 -17.45 -3.47
C LEU A 10 -11.38 -17.24 -4.73
N ILE A 11 -11.24 -16.08 -5.36
CA ILE A 11 -11.95 -15.73 -6.60
C ILE A 11 -10.94 -15.68 -7.74
N GLU A 12 -11.26 -16.37 -8.84
CA GLU A 12 -10.40 -16.39 -10.02
C GLU A 12 -10.90 -15.37 -11.06
N LYS A 13 -9.96 -14.77 -11.78
CA LYS A 13 -10.28 -13.88 -12.89
C LYS A 13 -11.02 -14.66 -13.98
N GLY A 14 -12.20 -14.20 -14.36
CA GLY A 14 -13.05 -14.85 -15.36
C GLY A 14 -14.16 -15.73 -14.78
N MET A 15 -14.28 -15.84 -13.45
CA MET A 15 -15.48 -16.39 -12.83
C MET A 15 -16.72 -15.60 -13.26
N GLU A 16 -17.80 -16.31 -13.58
CA GLU A 16 -19.08 -15.72 -13.92
C GLU A 16 -19.58 -14.85 -12.76
N GLY A 17 -20.03 -13.63 -13.07
CA GLY A 17 -20.45 -12.65 -12.06
C GLY A 17 -19.30 -11.89 -11.39
N PHE A 18 -18.04 -12.14 -11.73
CA PHE A 18 -16.89 -11.35 -11.25
C PHE A 18 -16.31 -10.46 -12.35
N SER A 19 -16.21 -9.16 -12.08
CA SER A 19 -15.55 -8.20 -12.98
C SER A 19 -14.84 -7.08 -12.22
N THR A 20 -14.07 -6.26 -12.94
CA THR A 20 -13.35 -5.10 -12.38
C THR A 20 -13.84 -3.83 -13.03
N ALA A 21 -14.10 -2.80 -12.23
CA ALA A 21 -14.45 -1.48 -12.74
C ALA A 21 -13.25 -0.75 -13.38
N GLN A 22 -13.49 0.48 -13.82
CA GLN A 22 -12.44 1.34 -14.36
C GLN A 22 -11.32 1.62 -13.35
N LYS A 23 -10.11 1.84 -13.87
CA LYS A 23 -8.95 2.23 -13.06
C LYS A 23 -9.20 3.58 -12.42
N LEU A 24 -9.03 3.66 -11.10
CA LEU A 24 -9.12 4.90 -10.34
C LEU A 24 -7.93 5.81 -10.62
N ASP A 25 -8.22 7.09 -10.84
CA ASP A 25 -7.19 8.13 -10.90
C ASP A 25 -6.75 8.52 -9.49
N LYS A 26 -5.44 8.40 -9.23
CA LYS A 26 -4.85 8.54 -7.88
C LYS A 26 -3.79 9.64 -7.88
N MET A 27 -3.71 10.38 -6.77
CA MET A 27 -2.68 11.40 -6.57
C MET A 27 -1.26 10.81 -6.60
N GLY A 28 -1.06 9.65 -5.97
CA GLY A 28 0.22 8.94 -5.92
C GLY A 28 0.09 7.46 -6.30
N MET A 29 1.22 6.74 -6.29
CA MET A 29 1.29 5.30 -6.62
C MET A 29 0.57 4.94 -7.93
N ARG A 30 0.67 5.80 -8.95
CA ARG A 30 -0.07 5.69 -10.22
C ARG A 30 0.29 4.44 -11.03
N GLY A 31 1.48 3.87 -10.78
CA GLY A 31 1.94 2.59 -11.32
C GLY A 31 1.21 1.37 -10.74
N SER A 32 0.59 1.50 -9.56
CA SER A 32 -0.27 0.45 -9.01
C SER A 32 -1.68 0.57 -9.59
N ASN A 33 -2.21 -0.53 -10.14
CA ASN A 33 -3.58 -0.57 -10.63
C ASN A 33 -4.54 -0.71 -9.45
N THR A 34 -5.52 0.19 -9.39
CA THR A 34 -6.55 0.19 -8.35
C THR A 34 -7.88 0.39 -9.05
N CYS A 35 -8.82 -0.50 -8.79
CA CYS A 35 -10.17 -0.50 -9.35
C CYS A 35 -11.10 -1.14 -8.33
N GLU A 36 -12.40 -0.91 -8.51
CA GLU A 36 -13.41 -1.60 -7.72
C GLU A 36 -13.57 -3.03 -8.23
N LEU A 37 -13.84 -3.96 -7.30
CA LEU A 37 -14.13 -5.36 -7.60
C LEU A 37 -15.65 -5.54 -7.55
N LEU A 38 -16.24 -5.94 -8.66
CA LEU A 38 -17.69 -6.10 -8.81
C LEU A 38 -18.05 -7.60 -8.74
N PHE A 39 -19.04 -7.91 -7.91
CA PHE A 39 -19.57 -9.25 -7.70
C PHE A 39 -21.08 -9.24 -7.89
N GLU A 40 -21.55 -9.68 -9.05
CA GLU A 40 -22.96 -9.74 -9.45
C GLU A 40 -23.37 -11.20 -9.63
N ASP A 41 -24.13 -11.74 -8.67
CA ASP A 41 -24.55 -13.16 -8.64
C ASP A 41 -23.40 -14.18 -8.84
N CYS A 42 -22.19 -13.81 -8.38
CA CYS A 42 -20.99 -14.63 -8.51
C CYS A 42 -21.09 -15.93 -7.69
N LYS A 43 -21.14 -17.08 -8.39
CA LYS A 43 -21.23 -18.40 -7.76
C LYS A 43 -19.84 -18.93 -7.41
N VAL A 44 -19.56 -19.05 -6.12
CA VAL A 44 -18.25 -19.50 -5.61
C VAL A 44 -18.35 -20.93 -5.07
N PRO A 45 -17.53 -21.88 -5.56
CA PRO A 45 -17.50 -23.24 -5.02
C PRO A 45 -17.07 -23.27 -3.54
N ALA A 46 -17.66 -24.15 -2.74
CA ALA A 46 -17.30 -24.27 -1.31
C ALA A 46 -15.81 -24.63 -1.09
N LYS A 47 -15.17 -25.33 -2.04
CA LYS A 47 -13.74 -25.64 -2.01
C LYS A 47 -12.83 -24.39 -2.09
N ASN A 48 -13.37 -23.26 -2.55
CA ASN A 48 -12.65 -21.99 -2.64
C ASN A 48 -12.68 -21.20 -1.32
N ILE A 49 -13.27 -21.74 -0.25
CA ILE A 49 -13.16 -21.16 1.09
C ILE A 49 -11.70 -21.24 1.54
N LEU A 50 -11.11 -20.09 1.82
CA LEU A 50 -9.77 -20.00 2.39
C LEU A 50 -9.88 -20.08 3.92
N GLY A 51 -9.36 -21.15 4.50
CA GLY A 51 -9.44 -21.41 5.93
C GLY A 51 -10.75 -22.12 6.32
N LYS A 52 -11.55 -21.51 7.19
CA LYS A 52 -12.83 -22.07 7.66
C LYS A 52 -13.94 -21.04 7.51
N GLU A 53 -15.17 -21.54 7.33
CA GLU A 53 -16.38 -20.72 7.35
C GLU A 53 -16.44 -19.89 8.64
N ASN A 54 -16.86 -18.62 8.54
CA ASN A 54 -16.96 -17.66 9.64
C ASN A 54 -15.63 -17.32 10.34
N ARG A 55 -14.49 -17.62 9.69
CA ARG A 55 -13.13 -17.33 10.18
C ARG A 55 -12.32 -16.41 9.28
N GLY A 56 -12.95 -15.72 8.32
CA GLY A 56 -12.29 -14.85 7.35
C GLY A 56 -11.49 -13.70 7.99
N VAL A 57 -11.96 -13.13 9.11
CA VAL A 57 -11.20 -12.08 9.83
C VAL A 57 -9.84 -12.61 10.31
N TYR A 58 -9.77 -13.85 10.77
CA TYR A 58 -8.50 -14.43 11.25
C TYR A 58 -7.51 -14.65 10.10
N VAL A 59 -8.01 -15.04 8.92
CA VAL A 59 -7.21 -15.15 7.70
C VAL A 59 -6.64 -13.78 7.33
N LEU A 60 -7.46 -12.74 7.31
CA LEU A 60 -7.00 -11.37 7.05
C LEU A 60 -5.95 -10.90 8.06
N MET A 61 -6.19 -11.09 9.35
CA MET A 61 -5.28 -10.64 10.41
C MET A 61 -3.93 -11.39 10.39
N SER A 62 -3.89 -12.66 9.96
CA SER A 62 -2.63 -13.41 9.88
C SER A 62 -1.63 -12.84 8.86
N GLY A 63 -2.10 -12.14 7.81
CA GLY A 63 -1.23 -11.52 6.81
C GLY A 63 -0.83 -10.09 7.15
N LEU A 64 -1.71 -9.34 7.81
CA LEU A 64 -1.54 -7.89 8.04
C LEU A 64 -0.29 -7.54 8.86
N ASP A 65 0.11 -8.37 9.81
CA ASP A 65 1.30 -8.08 10.63
C ASP A 65 2.59 -8.19 9.81
N TYR A 66 2.67 -9.16 8.88
CA TYR A 66 3.79 -9.28 7.96
C TYR A 66 3.79 -8.13 6.93
N GLU A 67 2.61 -7.80 6.40
CA GLU A 67 2.45 -6.71 5.45
C GLU A 67 2.92 -5.38 6.04
N ARG A 68 2.57 -5.07 7.30
CA ARG A 68 3.01 -3.85 8.00
C ARG A 68 4.53 -3.73 8.07
N LEU A 69 5.21 -4.83 8.40
CA LEU A 69 6.67 -4.84 8.51
C LEU A 69 7.31 -4.58 7.14
N VAL A 70 6.84 -5.26 6.09
CA VAL A 70 7.36 -5.10 4.73
C VAL A 70 7.06 -3.69 4.20
N LEU A 71 5.86 -3.17 4.46
CA LEU A 71 5.45 -1.84 4.01
C LEU A 71 6.30 -0.74 4.65
N ALA A 72 6.76 -0.91 5.90
CA ALA A 72 7.62 0.05 6.58
C ALA A 72 9.00 0.22 5.92
N ALA A 73 9.50 -0.80 5.22
CA ALA A 73 10.78 -0.72 4.53
C ALA A 73 10.79 0.30 3.38
N GLY A 74 9.65 0.47 2.69
CA GLY A 74 9.52 1.40 1.57
C GLY A 74 9.77 2.87 1.96
N PRO A 75 9.03 3.42 2.95
CA PRO A 75 9.27 4.77 3.47
C PRO A 75 10.70 5.01 3.95
N VAL A 76 11.35 4.02 4.57
CA VAL A 76 12.75 4.14 5.00
C VAL A 76 13.68 4.34 3.80
N GLY A 77 13.52 3.56 2.74
CA GLY A 77 14.30 3.75 1.51
C GLY A 77 14.03 5.10 0.84
N LEU A 78 12.76 5.55 0.83
CA LEU A 78 12.40 6.87 0.31
C LEU A 78 13.02 8.01 1.13
N MET A 79 13.01 7.90 2.47
CA MET A 79 13.66 8.89 3.33
C MET A 79 15.16 8.99 3.04
N GLN A 80 15.83 7.84 2.87
CA GLN A 80 17.26 7.84 2.52
C GLN A 80 17.50 8.56 1.18
N ALA A 81 16.75 8.22 0.13
CA ALA A 81 16.89 8.87 -1.17
C ALA A 81 16.60 10.38 -1.13
N CYS A 82 15.62 10.79 -0.31
CA CYS A 82 15.33 12.20 -0.05
C CYS A 82 16.53 12.90 0.62
N CYS A 83 17.14 12.28 1.64
CA CYS A 83 18.33 12.83 2.28
C CYS A 83 19.51 12.94 1.32
N ASP A 84 19.79 11.89 0.55
CA ASP A 84 20.89 11.85 -0.43
C ASP A 84 20.77 13.01 -1.42
N THR A 85 19.56 13.24 -1.94
CA THR A 85 19.29 14.33 -2.89
C THR A 85 19.29 15.71 -2.22
N ALA A 86 18.63 15.84 -1.07
CA ALA A 86 18.44 17.12 -0.40
C ALA A 86 19.76 17.67 0.17
N PHE A 87 20.59 16.80 0.77
CA PHE A 87 21.87 17.19 1.34
C PHE A 87 22.86 17.59 0.26
N GLU A 88 22.95 16.85 -0.84
CA GLU A 88 23.77 17.26 -1.99
C GLU A 88 23.35 18.65 -2.48
N TYR A 89 22.04 18.86 -2.72
CA TYR A 89 21.52 20.15 -3.17
C TYR A 89 21.83 21.28 -2.19
N ALA A 90 21.75 21.02 -0.88
CA ALA A 90 22.02 22.02 0.15
C ALA A 90 23.48 22.51 0.15
N HIS A 91 24.44 21.67 -0.23
CA HIS A 91 25.86 22.02 -0.30
C HIS A 91 26.23 22.79 -1.57
N VAL A 92 25.53 22.55 -2.68
CA VAL A 92 25.85 23.18 -3.97
C VAL A 92 25.06 24.46 -4.24
N ARG A 93 23.81 24.54 -3.77
CA ARG A 93 22.94 25.71 -4.00
C ARG A 93 23.40 26.89 -3.15
N LYS A 94 23.71 28.02 -3.78
CA LYS A 94 24.08 29.27 -3.09
C LYS A 94 22.93 30.27 -3.04
N GLN A 95 22.79 30.97 -1.92
CA GLN A 95 21.92 32.13 -1.74
C GLN A 95 22.58 33.10 -0.76
N PHE A 96 22.40 34.41 -0.95
CA PHE A 96 23.09 35.45 -0.16
C PHE A 96 24.63 35.23 -0.06
N GLY A 97 25.23 34.77 -1.16
CA GLY A 97 26.68 34.57 -1.28
C GLY A 97 27.26 33.31 -0.63
N LYS A 98 26.45 32.45 0.02
CA LYS A 98 26.93 31.22 0.70
C LYS A 98 26.06 30.00 0.35
N PRO A 99 26.58 28.77 0.48
CA PRO A 99 25.76 27.55 0.35
C PRO A 99 24.60 27.53 1.35
N ILE A 100 23.43 27.09 0.91
CA ILE A 100 22.21 27.13 1.72
C ILE A 100 22.24 26.16 2.92
N GLY A 101 23.11 25.17 2.91
CA GLY A 101 23.35 24.26 4.03
C GLY A 101 24.06 24.92 5.23
N THR A 102 24.59 26.13 5.10
CA THR A 102 25.32 26.81 6.20
C THR A 102 24.43 27.61 7.16
N TYR A 103 23.15 27.80 6.83
CA TYR A 103 22.21 28.56 7.65
C TYR A 103 21.63 27.69 8.78
N GLN A 104 21.76 28.13 10.02
CA GLN A 104 21.37 27.39 11.23
C GLN A 104 19.88 26.98 11.27
N VAL A 105 19.00 27.72 10.59
CA VAL A 105 17.57 27.38 10.44
C VAL A 105 17.34 26.07 9.67
N ARG A 106 18.30 25.62 8.85
CA ARG A 106 18.24 24.36 8.08
C ARG A 106 19.18 23.25 8.57
N LEU A 107 19.95 23.49 9.64
CA LEU A 107 20.92 22.52 10.16
C LEU A 107 20.29 21.44 11.06
N PHE A 108 18.98 21.50 11.32
CA PHE A 108 18.25 20.60 12.24
C PHE A 108 17.43 19.51 11.52
N THR A 109 17.69 19.26 10.24
CA THR A 109 17.16 18.09 9.52
C THR A 109 18.28 17.14 9.17
#